data_AF-A0AAV8UVT9-F1
#
_entry.id   AF-A0AAV8UVT9-F1
#
_cell.length_a   1.000
_cell.length_b   1.000
_cell.length_c   1.000
_cell.angle_alpha   90.00
_cell.angle_beta   90.00
_cell.angle_gamma   90.00
#
_symmetry.space_group_name_H-M   'P 1'
#
loop_
_entity.id
_entity.type
_entity.pdbx_description
1 polymer ?
#
loop_
_entity_poly.entity_id
_entity_poly.type
_entity_poly.pdbx_seq_one_letter_code
_entity_poly.pdbx_strand_id
1 'polypeptide(L)'
;MSGEEHDNDSAPRSDCHLLELANWEDMNVLPSCSSYQLAGFDTEKPLLSVDRVLFEGAHEDVLGTQLYFYLQGDSMRTEDLLFAP
;
A
#
# COMPACT_ATOMS: atom_id res chain seq x y z
N MET A 1 8.79 4.72 46.50
CA MET A 1 8.69 5.69 45.39
C MET A 1 8.50 4.86 44.13
N SER A 2 7.25 4.66 43.73
CA SER A 2 6.86 3.92 42.53
C SER A 2 6.95 4.88 41.34
N GLY A 3 7.83 4.56 40.37
CA GLY A 3 7.93 5.30 39.13
C GLY A 3 6.67 5.08 38.30
N GLU A 4 6.02 6.19 37.94
CA GLU A 4 4.96 6.21 36.96
C GLU A 4 5.63 6.07 35.58
N GLU A 5 5.57 4.86 35.01
CA GLU A 5 5.87 4.66 33.60
C GLU A 5 4.74 5.32 32.80
N HIS A 6 5.05 6.49 32.26
CA HIS A 6 4.15 7.24 31.39
C HIS A 6 4.00 6.47 30.09
N ASP A 7 2.78 5.98 29.82
CA ASP A 7 2.30 5.53 28.51
C ASP A 7 2.77 6.52 27.44
N ASN A 8 3.76 6.12 26.65
CA ASN A 8 4.17 6.88 25.48
C ASN A 8 4.42 5.94 24.31
N ASP A 9 3.36 5.25 23.88
CA ASP A 9 3.35 4.60 22.57
C ASP A 9 1.97 4.74 21.89
N SER A 10 1.55 5.99 21.72
CA SER A 10 0.40 6.34 20.87
C SER A 10 0.91 6.87 19.52
N ALA A 11 1.79 6.11 18.86
CA ALA A 11 2.04 6.33 17.44
C ALA A 11 0.72 6.15 16.68
N PRO A 12 0.33 7.10 15.80
CA PRO A 12 -0.89 6.94 15.01
C PRO A 12 -0.75 5.67 14.16
N ARG A 13 -1.72 4.77 14.28
CA ARG A 13 -1.84 3.64 13.36
C ARG A 13 -2.23 4.21 12.00
N SER A 14 -1.37 4.02 11.00
CA SER A 14 -1.72 4.30 9.61
C SER A 14 -2.64 3.20 9.11
N ASP A 15 -3.81 3.56 8.61
CA ASP A 15 -4.68 2.62 7.90
C ASP A 15 -4.10 2.38 6.50
N CYS A 16 -3.76 1.12 6.22
CA CYS A 16 -3.24 0.69 4.93
C CYS A 16 -4.34 -0.03 4.17
N HIS A 17 -4.61 0.41 2.95
CA HIS A 17 -5.58 -0.22 2.05
C HIS A 17 -4.84 -0.80 0.85
N LEU A 18 -5.22 -2.03 0.49
CA LEU A 18 -4.78 -2.63 -0.76
C LEU A 18 -5.59 -2.09 -1.93
N LEU A 19 -4.90 -1.74 -3.00
CA LEU A 19 -5.51 -1.46 -4.29
C LEU A 19 -5.08 -2.55 -5.27
N GLU A 20 -6.06 -3.28 -5.80
CA GLU A 20 -5.87 -4.24 -6.88
C GLU A 20 -6.45 -3.66 -8.18
N LEU A 21 -5.64 -3.64 -9.24
CA LEU A 21 -6.07 -3.22 -10.58
C LEU A 21 -6.28 -4.45 -11.45
N ALA A 22 -7.53 -4.89 -11.57
CA ALA A 22 -7.91 -6.01 -12.42
C ALA A 22 -8.00 -5.59 -13.90
N ASN A 23 -7.81 -6.56 -14.81
CA ASN A 23 -7.96 -6.39 -16.27
C ASN A 23 -7.08 -5.30 -16.88
N TRP A 24 -5.91 -5.03 -16.27
CA TRP A 24 -4.93 -4.09 -16.80
C TRP A 24 -3.85 -4.83 -17.60
N GLU A 25 -3.78 -4.57 -18.90
CA GLU A 25 -2.87 -5.31 -19.80
C GLU A 25 -1.44 -4.75 -19.84
N ASP A 26 -1.20 -3.49 -19.44
CA ASP A 26 0.11 -2.84 -19.53
C ASP A 26 0.71 -2.47 -18.17
N MET A 27 1.19 -3.46 -17.43
CA MET A 27 1.79 -3.26 -16.09
C MET A 27 2.97 -2.28 -16.06
N ASN A 28 3.56 -1.90 -17.21
CA ASN A 28 4.67 -0.94 -17.26
C ASN A 28 4.22 0.51 -17.05
N VAL A 29 2.91 0.78 -17.05
CA VAL A 29 2.37 2.15 -16.93
C VAL A 29 2.49 2.66 -15.49
N LEU A 30 2.13 1.85 -14.48
CA LEU A 30 2.10 2.31 -13.08
C LEU A 30 3.43 2.89 -12.56
N PRO A 31 4.61 2.29 -12.84
CA PRO A 31 5.89 2.84 -12.41
C PRO A 31 6.28 4.15 -13.14
N SER A 32 5.64 4.47 -14.26
CA SER A 32 5.93 5.65 -15.08
C SER A 32 4.93 6.79 -14.94
N CYS A 33 3.82 6.55 -14.22
CA CYS A 33 2.80 7.56 -13.99
C CYS A 33 3.32 8.67 -13.05
N SER A 34 3.14 9.91 -13.49
CA SER A 34 3.54 11.09 -12.72
C SER A 34 2.54 11.48 -11.63
N SER A 35 1.29 11.01 -11.75
CA SER A 35 0.21 11.33 -10.82
C SER A 35 -0.85 10.26 -10.78
N TYR A 36 -1.44 10.09 -9.60
CA TYR A 36 -2.67 9.34 -9.38
C TYR A 36 -3.63 10.20 -8.55
N GLN A 37 -4.93 10.01 -8.75
CA GLN A 37 -5.98 10.68 -7.97
C GLN A 37 -7.03 9.66 -7.56
N LEU A 38 -7.25 9.54 -6.26
CA LEU A 38 -8.33 8.74 -5.67
C LEU A 38 -9.42 9.68 -5.19
N ALA A 39 -10.66 9.44 -5.62
CA ALA A 39 -11.83 10.22 -5.24
C ALA A 39 -12.93 9.31 -4.70
N GLY A 40 -13.65 9.79 -3.67
CA GLY A 40 -14.77 9.07 -3.09
C GLY A 40 -14.38 7.76 -2.41
N PHE A 41 -13.24 7.74 -1.71
CA PHE A 41 -12.77 6.56 -0.97
C PHE A 41 -13.81 6.00 0.02
N ASP A 42 -14.70 6.85 0.53
CA ASP A 42 -15.72 6.46 1.51
C ASP A 42 -17.05 6.07 0.84
N THR A 43 -17.08 5.92 -0.48
CA THR A 43 -18.28 5.62 -1.27
C THR A 43 -18.27 4.16 -1.73
N GLU A 44 -19.44 3.59 -2.06
CA GLU A 44 -19.52 2.22 -2.58
C GLU A 44 -18.73 2.01 -3.89
N LYS A 45 -18.49 3.10 -4.63
CA LYS A 45 -17.84 3.10 -5.95
C LYS A 45 -16.76 4.18 -6.03
N PRO A 46 -15.59 3.99 -5.38
CA PRO A 46 -14.49 4.93 -5.48
C PRO A 46 -13.97 5.01 -6.92
N LEU A 47 -13.39 6.16 -7.27
CA LEU A 47 -12.78 6.37 -8.58
C LEU A 47 -11.29 6.57 -8.44
N LEU A 48 -10.51 5.84 -9.24
CA LEU A 48 -9.08 6.04 -9.36
C LEU A 48 -8.75 6.54 -10.77
N SER A 49 -8.08 7.68 -10.86
CA SER A 49 -7.46 8.13 -12.11
C SER A 49 -5.95 7.90 -12.05
N VAL A 50 -5.44 7.26 -13.11
CA VAL A 50 -4.01 7.06 -13.35
C VAL A 50 -3.70 7.57 -14.75
N ASP A 51 -2.95 8.67 -14.83
CA ASP A 51 -2.74 9.47 -16.05
C ASP A 51 -4.05 9.79 -16.80
N ARG A 52 -4.36 9.07 -17.88
CA ARG A 52 -5.54 9.28 -18.74
C ARG A 52 -6.58 8.16 -18.63
N VAL A 53 -6.37 7.20 -17.74
CA VAL A 53 -7.30 6.10 -17.53
C VAL A 53 -8.03 6.28 -16.20
N LEU A 54 -9.32 5.97 -16.22
CA LEU A 54 -10.21 6.04 -15.09
C LEU A 54 -10.70 4.63 -14.75
N PHE A 55 -10.63 4.28 -13.48
CA PHE A 55 -11.10 3.03 -12.93
C PHE A 55 -12.25 3.32 -11.96
N GLU A 56 -13.34 2.57 -12.11
CA GLU A 56 -14.37 2.44 -11.09
C GLU A 56 -14.01 1.26 -10.19
N GLY A 57 -13.85 1.54 -8.89
CA GLY A 57 -13.52 0.54 -7.89
C GLY A 57 -14.74 0.05 -7.10
N ALA A 58 -14.49 -0.94 -6.26
CA ALA A 58 -15.40 -1.42 -5.23
C ALA A 58 -14.58 -1.79 -3.98
N HIS A 59 -15.20 -1.70 -2.82
CA HIS A 59 -14.60 -2.21 -1.58
C HIS A 59 -14.91 -3.70 -1.47
N GLU A 60 -13.87 -4.51 -1.30
CA GLU A 60 -14.00 -5.95 -1.16
C GLU A 60 -13.31 -6.42 0.12
N ASP A 61 -14.03 -7.19 0.93
CA ASP A 61 -13.47 -7.85 2.11
C ASP A 61 -12.71 -9.10 1.67
N VAL A 62 -11.38 -9.09 1.84
CA VAL A 62 -10.54 -10.22 1.47
C VAL A 62 -10.63 -11.32 2.54
N LEU A 63 -11.01 -12.54 2.14
CA LEU A 63 -10.93 -13.71 3.00
C LEU A 63 -9.47 -14.16 3.17
N GLY A 64 -8.95 -14.10 4.40
CA GLY A 64 -7.62 -14.62 4.74
C GLY A 64 -6.71 -13.58 5.40
N THR A 65 -5.40 -13.75 5.24
CA THR A 65 -4.38 -12.85 5.79
C THR A 65 -3.61 -12.19 4.67
N GLN A 66 -3.57 -10.86 4.66
CA GLN A 66 -2.75 -10.10 3.74
C GLN A 66 -1.40 -9.76 4.37
N LEU A 67 -0.30 -9.98 3.61
CA LEU A 67 1.06 -9.68 4.04
C LEU A 67 1.60 -8.48 3.26
N TYR A 68 2.10 -7.48 3.98
CA TYR A 68 2.72 -6.30 3.41
C TYR A 68 4.22 -6.35 3.64
N PHE A 69 5.00 -6.13 2.58
CA PHE A 69 6.45 -6.02 2.65
C PHE A 69 6.84 -4.62 2.22
N TYR A 70 7.58 -3.92 3.07
CA TYR A 70 8.13 -2.60 2.76
C TYR A 70 9.59 -2.75 2.38
N LEU A 71 10.02 -2.03 1.33
CA LEU A 71 11.44 -1.97 0.99
C LEU A 71 12.15 -1.18 2.09
N GLN A 72 13.04 -1.82 2.85
CA GLN A 72 13.93 -1.12 3.78
C GLN A 72 15.14 -0.58 3.01
N GLY A 73 15.18 0.73 2.77
CA GLY A 73 16.37 1.42 2.23
C GLY A 73 16.78 1.01 0.82
N ASP A 74 17.97 1.47 0.40
CA ASP A 74 18.58 1.14 -0.90
C ASP A 74 18.54 -0.37 -1.12
N SER A 75 17.90 -0.80 -2.22
CA SER A 75 17.64 -2.19 -2.56
C SER A 75 18.82 -3.10 -2.22
N MET A 76 18.71 -3.88 -1.16
CA MET A 76 19.51 -5.09 -1.03
C MET A 76 19.06 -6.02 -2.16
N ARG A 77 19.97 -6.38 -3.06
CA ARG A 77 19.64 -7.32 -4.12
C ARG A 77 19.36 -8.66 -3.46
N THR A 78 18.41 -9.42 -3.98
CA THR A 78 18.09 -10.78 -3.49
C THR A 78 19.33 -11.68 -3.41
N GLU A 79 20.32 -11.38 -4.27
CA GLU A 79 21.64 -12.01 -4.32
C GLU A 79 22.46 -11.80 -3.04
N ASP A 80 22.36 -10.63 -2.39
CA ASP A 80 23.09 -10.29 -1.17
C ASP A 80 22.55 -11.01 0.07
N LEU A 81 21.29 -11.46 0.03
CA LEU A 81 20.64 -12.22 1.11
C LEU A 81 20.97 -13.71 1.07
N LEU A 82 21.30 -14.25 -0.10
CA LEU A 82 21.62 -15.67 -0.29
C LEU A 82 23.04 -16.04 0.14
N PHE A 83 23.89 -15.06 0.42
CA PHE A 83 25.29 -15.24 0.82
C PHE A 83 25.68 -14.55 2.14
N ALA A 84 24.71 -14.07 2.94
CA ALA A 84 24.99 -13.67 4.32
C ALA A 84 25.32 -14.94 5.16
N PRO A 85 26.42 -14.94 5.94
CA PRO A 85 26.90 -16.12 6.66
C PRO A 85 25.98 -16.60 7.79
#